data_AF-A0A9W6BHH2-F1
#
_entry.id   AF-A0A9W6BHH2-F1
#
_cell.length_a   1.000
_cell.length_b   1.000
_cell.length_c   1.000
_cell.angle_alpha   90.00
_cell.angle_beta   90.00
_cell.angle_gamma   90.00
#
_symmetry.space_group_name_H-M   'P 1'
#
loop_
_entity.id
_entity.type
_entity.pdbx_description
1 polymer ?
#
loop_
_entity_poly.entity_id
_entity_poly.type
_entity_poly.pdbx_seq_one_letter_code
_entity_poly.pdbx_strand_id
1 'polypeptide(L)'
;MHQMNALRQRLPHRVAAFRGCHAKPRPARFARCCAQTQDIVESAVQPSHNYSPLDLLMARTPSGTTEPLQLTNIGGQDTLTALWKGKVLKLTAARGDDAQGSWTTEQIGSYPSDESELVKAFPQLRGRLLDDLHNHAGPPQPTFASLSNVYSLQHLQDDVTRDCALWCDGTRPGAPEKSPLQSLTLTAGELVSLMQGRRGVVIVQLWNGFERSRGQPIYDPWVIELLEAALRTPGVKAAASVAPGGVGLTAVMYADREPWNAWGPHLASFGCQANAVAGSPYYKLLIGKILGYKDENIHGYVRSVGGGLTPAVISQVDADLKKLSKAKPKLPWNKEGSRGKKAPAAPAPTTATAAAAAKGSAGASPRRGGRK
;
A
#
# COMPACT_ATOMS: atom_id res chain seq x y z
N MET A 1 6.23 -62.64 16.26
CA MET A 1 6.02 -62.49 17.72
C MET A 1 5.49 -61.09 17.98
N HIS A 2 4.29 -61.05 18.58
CA HIS A 2 3.41 -59.99 19.12
C HIS A 2 3.55 -58.53 18.66
N GLN A 3 2.54 -57.91 18.03
CA GLN A 3 1.17 -57.52 18.47
C GLN A 3 1.08 -56.34 19.45
N MET A 4 0.35 -55.30 18.99
CA MET A 4 -0.74 -54.53 19.63
C MET A 4 -0.55 -53.98 21.05
N ASN A 5 -0.85 -52.68 21.26
CA ASN A 5 -2.21 -52.28 21.68
C ASN A 5 -2.44 -50.77 21.83
N ALA A 6 -3.69 -50.41 21.54
CA ALA A 6 -4.32 -49.12 21.75
C ALA A 6 -4.71 -48.89 23.21
N LEU A 7 -4.94 -47.63 23.59
CA LEU A 7 -5.85 -47.29 24.69
C LEU A 7 -6.53 -45.93 24.46
N ARG A 8 -7.78 -46.01 23.99
CA ARG A 8 -8.87 -45.07 24.31
C ARG A 8 -9.27 -45.26 25.78
N GLN A 9 -9.78 -44.19 26.40
CA GLN A 9 -10.85 -44.09 27.42
C GLN A 9 -10.56 -42.84 28.28
N ARG A 10 -11.49 -42.06 28.85
CA ARG A 10 -12.95 -41.86 28.82
C ARG A 10 -13.18 -40.54 29.59
N LEU A 11 -14.27 -39.83 29.28
CA LEU A 11 -14.81 -38.69 30.06
C LEU A 11 -15.17 -39.08 31.51
N PRO A 12 -15.39 -38.10 32.39
CA PRO A 12 -16.79 -37.85 32.75
C PRO A 12 -17.21 -36.37 32.85
N HIS A 13 -18.50 -36.17 32.58
CA HIS A 13 -19.30 -34.99 32.89
C HIS A 13 -19.29 -34.62 34.38
N ARG A 14 -19.38 -33.32 34.69
CA ARG A 14 -20.24 -32.83 35.77
C ARG A 14 -20.72 -31.40 35.55
N VAL A 15 -21.94 -31.22 36.03
CA VAL A 15 -22.90 -30.13 35.92
C VAL A 15 -22.62 -29.06 36.97
N ALA A 16 -22.83 -27.78 36.65
CA ALA A 16 -23.33 -26.80 37.61
C ALA A 16 -24.11 -25.70 36.89
N ALA A 17 -25.34 -25.51 37.36
CA ALA A 17 -26.35 -24.59 36.87
C ALA A 17 -26.13 -23.16 37.36
N PHE A 18 -26.57 -22.17 36.59
CA PHE A 18 -27.01 -20.89 37.11
C PHE A 18 -28.35 -20.51 36.46
N ARG A 19 -29.38 -20.41 37.31
CA ARG A 19 -30.74 -19.95 36.96
C ARG A 19 -30.87 -18.45 37.28
N GLY A 20 -31.50 -17.74 36.35
CA GLY A 20 -32.57 -16.77 36.63
C GLY A 20 -32.17 -15.33 36.96
N CYS A 21 -32.60 -14.37 36.14
CA CYS A 21 -33.89 -13.69 36.33
C CYS A 21 -34.17 -12.65 35.22
N HIS A 22 -35.43 -12.63 34.79
CA HIS A 22 -36.04 -11.67 33.89
C HIS A 22 -36.16 -10.27 34.52
N ALA A 23 -35.91 -9.21 33.74
CA ALA A 23 -36.68 -7.98 33.79
C ALA A 23 -36.52 -7.12 32.51
N LYS A 24 -37.64 -6.81 31.87
CA LYS A 24 -37.93 -5.71 30.93
C LYS A 24 -39.38 -5.30 31.21
N PRO A 25 -39.92 -4.16 30.73
CA PRO A 25 -39.32 -2.93 30.17
C PRO A 25 -39.97 -1.66 30.78
N ARG A 26 -39.61 -0.43 30.30
CA ARG A 26 -40.54 0.68 29.92
C ARG A 26 -39.81 1.98 29.51
N PRO A 27 -40.50 2.97 28.87
CA PRO A 27 -40.01 3.67 27.68
C PRO A 27 -39.76 5.18 27.88
N ALA A 28 -39.15 5.85 26.90
CA ALA A 28 -39.36 7.28 26.66
C ALA A 28 -39.28 7.61 25.17
N ARG A 29 -40.13 8.57 24.78
CA ARG A 29 -40.54 8.95 23.42
C ARG A 29 -39.77 10.17 22.89
N PHE A 30 -39.92 10.35 21.57
CA PHE A 30 -39.89 11.58 20.75
C PHE A 30 -38.53 12.22 20.39
N ALA A 31 -38.21 12.19 19.09
CA ALA A 31 -38.47 13.33 18.21
C ALA A 31 -38.51 12.88 16.73
N ARG A 32 -39.60 13.27 16.06
CA ARG A 32 -39.77 13.22 14.60
C ARG A 32 -39.05 14.44 14.00
N CYS A 33 -38.39 14.25 12.87
CA CYS A 33 -38.38 15.26 11.81
C CYS A 33 -38.58 14.55 10.48
N CYS A 34 -39.63 14.99 9.78
CA CYS A 34 -39.98 14.57 8.43
C CYS A 34 -39.11 15.35 7.43
N ALA A 35 -38.68 14.70 6.37
CA ALA A 35 -38.61 15.32 5.05
C ALA A 35 -38.83 14.23 3.99
N GLN A 36 -39.81 14.50 3.16
CA GLN A 36 -40.43 13.67 2.13
C GLN A 36 -40.09 14.34 0.80
N THR A 37 -39.43 13.64 -0.11
CA THR A 37 -39.24 13.99 -1.53
C THR A 37 -38.49 12.81 -2.14
N GLN A 38 -38.77 12.28 -3.31
CA GLN A 38 -39.89 12.30 -4.25
C GLN A 38 -39.55 11.16 -5.21
N ASP A 39 -40.56 10.44 -5.71
CA ASP A 39 -40.38 9.50 -6.81
C ASP A 39 -39.72 10.21 -8.01
N ILE A 40 -38.52 9.77 -8.38
CA ILE A 40 -37.91 10.08 -9.67
C ILE A 40 -37.94 8.79 -10.47
N VAL A 41 -38.89 8.74 -11.41
CA VAL A 41 -38.80 7.88 -12.59
C VAL A 41 -37.63 8.44 -13.41
N GLU A 42 -36.44 7.91 -13.16
CA GLU A 42 -35.25 8.30 -13.91
C GLU A 42 -35.25 7.53 -15.23
N SER A 43 -35.36 8.30 -16.30
CA SER A 43 -35.30 7.83 -17.68
C SER A 43 -34.00 7.05 -17.89
N ALA A 44 -34.07 5.94 -18.63
CA ALA A 44 -32.94 5.11 -19.01
C ALA A 44 -31.92 5.90 -19.85
N VAL A 45 -31.03 6.62 -19.17
CA VAL A 45 -29.80 7.15 -19.71
C VAL A 45 -28.76 6.04 -19.59
N GLN A 46 -28.27 5.55 -20.74
CA GLN A 46 -27.15 4.61 -20.75
C GLN A 46 -26.00 5.18 -19.92
N PRO A 47 -25.41 4.42 -18.98
CA PRO A 47 -24.35 4.94 -18.15
C PRO A 47 -23.10 5.14 -19.02
N SER A 48 -22.81 6.39 -19.39
CA SER A 48 -21.47 6.79 -19.82
C SER A 48 -20.56 6.66 -18.60
N HIS A 49 -20.08 5.46 -18.32
CA HIS A 49 -19.21 5.24 -17.19
C HIS A 49 -17.85 5.90 -17.48
N ASN A 50 -17.59 7.04 -16.83
CA ASN A 50 -16.30 7.73 -16.85
C ASN A 50 -15.29 6.94 -16.01
N TYR A 51 -14.87 5.78 -16.50
CA TYR A 51 -13.75 5.04 -15.94
C TYR A 51 -12.43 5.58 -16.51
N SER A 52 -11.38 5.46 -15.72
CA SER A 52 -9.99 5.72 -16.11
C SER A 52 -9.14 4.49 -15.80
N PRO A 53 -8.11 4.17 -16.62
CA PRO A 53 -7.14 3.13 -16.25
C PRO A 53 -6.60 3.37 -14.84
N LEU A 54 -6.41 2.30 -14.07
CA LEU A 54 -6.01 2.31 -12.66
C LEU A 54 -7.10 2.85 -11.70
N ASP A 55 -8.36 2.90 -12.13
CA ASP A 55 -9.48 2.99 -11.21
C ASP A 55 -9.67 1.69 -10.42
N LEU A 56 -10.00 1.85 -9.15
CA LEU A 56 -10.49 0.77 -8.29
C LEU A 56 -12.02 0.73 -8.40
N LEU A 57 -12.52 -0.42 -8.84
CA LEU A 57 -13.93 -0.73 -8.91
C LEU A 57 -14.32 -1.70 -7.81
N MET A 58 -15.53 -1.58 -7.28
CA MET A 58 -16.18 -2.61 -6.49
C MET A 58 -17.22 -3.30 -7.37
N ALA A 59 -16.99 -4.59 -7.63
CA ALA A 59 -17.86 -5.43 -8.44
C ALA A 59 -18.75 -6.29 -7.54
N ARG A 60 -20.05 -6.28 -7.80
CA ARG A 60 -21.02 -7.08 -7.06
C ARG A 60 -21.39 -8.32 -7.86
N THR A 61 -21.27 -9.50 -7.29
CA THR A 61 -21.75 -10.76 -7.89
C THR A 61 -23.27 -10.86 -7.80
N PRO A 62 -23.92 -11.72 -8.60
CA PRO A 62 -25.36 -12.00 -8.45
C PRO A 62 -25.75 -12.52 -7.05
N SER A 63 -24.83 -13.18 -6.35
CA SER A 63 -25.03 -13.64 -4.96
C SER A 63 -24.90 -12.52 -3.91
N GLY A 64 -24.58 -11.29 -4.33
CA GLY A 64 -24.41 -10.13 -3.45
C GLY A 64 -23.01 -9.93 -2.86
N THR A 65 -22.05 -10.82 -3.18
CA THR A 65 -20.65 -10.67 -2.75
C THR A 65 -20.02 -9.49 -3.48
N THR A 66 -19.22 -8.68 -2.79
CA THR A 66 -18.50 -7.56 -3.41
C THR A 66 -17.00 -7.85 -3.45
N GLU A 67 -16.40 -7.66 -4.62
CA GLU A 67 -15.00 -7.96 -4.91
C GLU A 67 -14.32 -6.71 -5.50
N PRO A 68 -13.09 -6.36 -5.05
CA PRO A 68 -12.33 -5.27 -5.65
C PRO A 68 -11.75 -5.70 -7.01
N LEU A 69 -11.83 -4.81 -7.99
CA LEU A 69 -11.20 -4.95 -9.30
C LEU A 69 -10.34 -3.72 -9.58
N GLN A 70 -9.12 -3.90 -10.06
CA GLN A 70 -8.32 -2.79 -10.57
C GLN A 70 -8.46 -2.73 -12.09
N LEU A 71 -8.97 -1.63 -12.62
CA LEU A 71 -9.05 -1.43 -14.06
C LEU A 71 -7.65 -1.26 -14.65
N THR A 72 -7.33 -1.98 -15.71
CA THR A 72 -6.04 -1.90 -16.41
C THR A 72 -6.16 -1.29 -17.79
N ASN A 73 -7.29 -1.49 -18.48
CA ASN A 73 -7.53 -0.92 -19.79
C ASN A 73 -9.03 -0.70 -20.05
N ILE A 74 -9.33 0.30 -20.88
CA ILE A 74 -10.66 0.60 -21.42
C ILE A 74 -10.59 0.31 -22.91
N GLY A 75 -11.18 -0.82 -23.34
CA GLY A 75 -11.10 -1.23 -24.74
C GLY A 75 -12.08 -0.44 -25.62
N GLY A 76 -13.35 -0.39 -25.21
CA GLY A 76 -14.43 0.28 -25.92
C GLY A 76 -15.62 0.55 -24.99
N GLN A 77 -16.75 1.05 -25.52
CA GLN A 77 -17.91 1.43 -24.71
C GLN A 77 -18.44 0.30 -23.81
N ASP A 78 -18.36 -0.95 -24.29
CA ASP A 78 -18.93 -2.11 -23.61
C ASP A 78 -17.85 -3.05 -23.04
N THR A 79 -16.56 -2.70 -23.08
CA THR A 79 -15.48 -3.63 -22.74
C THR A 79 -14.41 -3.00 -21.86
N LEU A 80 -14.15 -3.65 -20.73
CA LEU A 80 -13.13 -3.29 -19.75
C LEU A 80 -12.15 -4.43 -19.58
N THR A 81 -10.89 -4.12 -19.26
CA THR A 81 -9.93 -5.11 -18.76
C THR A 81 -9.57 -4.76 -17.33
N ALA A 82 -9.67 -5.73 -16.43
CA ALA A 82 -9.40 -5.54 -15.01
C ALA A 82 -8.54 -6.66 -14.44
N LEU A 83 -7.75 -6.33 -13.42
CA LEU A 83 -7.04 -7.28 -12.59
C LEU A 83 -7.90 -7.65 -11.38
N TRP A 84 -8.09 -8.96 -11.18
CA TRP A 84 -8.80 -9.54 -10.05
C TRP A 84 -7.99 -10.69 -9.48
N LYS A 85 -7.47 -10.54 -8.25
CA LYS A 85 -6.73 -11.60 -7.54
C LYS A 85 -5.65 -12.29 -8.42
N GLY A 86 -4.92 -11.48 -9.20
CA GLY A 86 -3.88 -11.95 -10.12
C GLY A 86 -4.35 -12.44 -11.49
N LYS A 87 -5.66 -12.43 -11.75
CA LYS A 87 -6.23 -12.81 -13.04
C LYS A 87 -6.58 -11.57 -13.84
N VAL A 88 -6.22 -11.58 -15.12
CA VAL A 88 -6.61 -10.54 -16.06
C VAL A 88 -7.94 -10.94 -16.67
N LEU A 89 -8.97 -10.17 -16.35
CA LEU A 89 -10.34 -10.39 -16.79
C LEU A 89 -10.72 -9.36 -17.84
N LYS A 90 -11.32 -9.83 -18.93
CA LYS A 90 -12.09 -9.01 -19.85
C LYS A 90 -13.54 -9.02 -19.38
N LEU A 91 -14.09 -7.83 -19.12
CA LEU A 91 -15.48 -7.64 -18.73
C LEU A 91 -16.24 -7.09 -19.94
N THR A 92 -17.35 -7.72 -20.31
CA THR A 92 -18.20 -7.29 -21.42
C THR A 92 -19.60 -6.98 -20.90
N ALA A 93 -20.08 -5.76 -21.12
CA ALA A 93 -21.44 -5.39 -20.73
C ALA A 93 -22.47 -6.21 -21.52
N ALA A 94 -23.52 -6.68 -20.84
CA ALA A 94 -24.65 -7.33 -21.50
C ALA A 94 -25.41 -6.34 -22.42
N ARG A 95 -25.94 -6.83 -23.54
CA ARG A 95 -26.71 -6.05 -24.51
C ARG A 95 -28.17 -6.53 -24.54
N GLY A 96 -29.11 -5.62 -24.82
CA GLY A 96 -30.54 -5.93 -25.00
C GLY A 96 -31.38 -5.80 -23.73
N ASP A 97 -32.57 -6.42 -23.68
CA ASP A 97 -33.52 -6.31 -22.55
C ASP A 97 -32.98 -6.93 -21.24
N ASP A 98 -31.92 -7.75 -21.31
CA ASP A 98 -31.17 -8.29 -20.16
C ASP A 98 -30.11 -7.30 -19.60
N ALA A 99 -30.02 -6.07 -20.15
CA ALA A 99 -29.00 -5.07 -19.86
C ALA A 99 -29.15 -4.34 -18.51
N GLN A 100 -29.71 -4.97 -17.48
CA GLN A 100 -29.66 -4.44 -16.12
C GLN A 100 -28.24 -4.53 -15.54
N GLY A 101 -27.32 -3.75 -16.10
CA GLY A 101 -25.98 -3.49 -15.55
C GLY A 101 -25.07 -4.72 -15.39
N SER A 102 -25.42 -5.85 -16.02
CA SER A 102 -24.67 -7.09 -15.87
C SER A 102 -23.46 -7.15 -16.81
N TRP A 103 -22.40 -7.79 -16.33
CA TRP A 103 -21.11 -7.91 -17.01
C TRP A 103 -20.72 -9.38 -17.07
N THR A 104 -20.45 -9.89 -18.27
CA THR A 104 -19.83 -11.20 -18.44
C THR A 104 -18.33 -11.10 -18.29
N THR A 105 -17.71 -12.14 -17.76
CA THR A 105 -16.26 -12.18 -17.53
C THR A 105 -15.60 -13.24 -18.37
N GLU A 106 -14.45 -12.92 -18.94
CA GLU A 106 -13.57 -13.86 -19.62
C GLU A 106 -12.16 -13.71 -19.03
N GLN A 107 -11.58 -14.79 -18.52
CA GLN A 107 -10.16 -14.76 -18.10
C GLN A 107 -9.28 -14.79 -19.36
N ILE A 108 -8.56 -13.70 -19.59
CA ILE A 108 -7.67 -13.54 -20.76
C ILE A 108 -6.18 -13.65 -20.40
N GLY A 109 -5.86 -13.79 -19.10
CA GLY A 109 -4.49 -13.97 -18.64
C GLY A 109 -4.36 -13.97 -17.13
N SER A 110 -3.11 -13.85 -16.66
CA SER A 110 -2.74 -13.70 -15.26
C SER A 110 -1.54 -12.75 -15.13
N TYR A 111 -1.43 -12.09 -13.98
CA TYR A 111 -0.32 -11.19 -13.66
C TYR A 111 0.03 -11.29 -12.17
N PRO A 112 1.32 -11.31 -11.79
CA PRO A 112 2.50 -11.10 -12.62
C PRO A 112 2.82 -12.27 -13.58
N SER A 113 3.35 -11.99 -14.76
CA SER A 113 3.88 -13.03 -15.66
C SER A 113 5.31 -13.44 -15.25
N ASP A 114 5.78 -14.60 -15.73
CA ASP A 114 7.13 -15.09 -15.43
C ASP A 114 8.26 -14.14 -15.93
N GLU A 115 7.91 -13.34 -16.94
CA GLU A 115 8.78 -12.32 -17.57
C GLU A 115 8.58 -10.90 -17.01
N SER A 116 7.71 -10.73 -16.01
CA SER A 116 7.49 -9.43 -15.36
C SER A 116 8.74 -8.91 -14.64
N GLU A 117 8.85 -7.60 -14.50
CA GLU A 117 9.95 -6.98 -13.74
C GLU A 117 9.91 -7.41 -12.28
N LEU A 118 8.70 -7.60 -11.74
CA LEU A 118 8.51 -8.15 -10.42
C LEU A 118 9.17 -9.53 -10.26
N VAL A 119 8.90 -10.47 -11.17
CA VAL A 119 9.43 -11.83 -11.08
C VAL A 119 10.94 -11.86 -11.34
N LYS A 120 11.47 -10.98 -12.20
CA LYS A 120 12.93 -10.80 -12.37
C LYS A 120 13.59 -10.31 -11.09
N ALA A 121 12.97 -9.36 -10.38
CA ALA A 121 13.48 -8.82 -9.12
C ALA A 121 13.39 -9.82 -7.96
N PHE A 122 12.40 -10.71 -7.99
CA PHE A 122 12.20 -11.76 -6.98
C PHE A 122 12.07 -13.15 -7.64
N PRO A 123 13.19 -13.75 -8.08
CA PRO A 123 13.18 -15.05 -8.77
C PRO A 123 12.56 -16.20 -7.96
N GLN A 124 12.45 -16.04 -6.64
CA GLN A 124 11.76 -16.99 -5.75
C GLN A 124 10.28 -17.15 -6.09
N LEU A 125 9.67 -16.17 -6.78
CA LEU A 125 8.30 -16.28 -7.29
C LEU A 125 8.19 -17.29 -8.43
N ARG A 126 9.24 -17.55 -9.20
CA ARG A 126 9.17 -18.33 -10.44
C ARG A 126 8.68 -19.77 -10.24
N GLY A 127 8.19 -20.34 -11.33
CA GLY A 127 7.75 -21.74 -11.40
C GLY A 127 6.55 -21.99 -10.49
N ARG A 128 6.62 -23.07 -9.71
CA ARG A 128 5.48 -23.56 -8.91
C ARG A 128 4.88 -22.50 -7.98
N LEU A 129 5.69 -21.60 -7.44
CA LEU A 129 5.15 -20.58 -6.52
C LEU A 129 4.24 -19.59 -7.25
N LEU A 130 4.59 -19.18 -8.47
CA LEU A 130 3.77 -18.32 -9.30
C LEU A 130 2.48 -19.02 -9.71
N ASP A 131 2.56 -20.30 -10.04
CA ASP A 131 1.38 -21.12 -10.34
C ASP A 131 0.44 -21.22 -9.12
N ASP A 132 0.99 -21.53 -7.95
CA ASP A 132 0.22 -21.60 -6.69
C ASP A 132 -0.40 -20.24 -6.35
N LEU A 133 0.32 -19.15 -6.61
CA LEU A 133 -0.17 -17.77 -6.42
C LEU A 133 -1.36 -17.46 -7.33
N HIS A 134 -1.29 -17.77 -8.63
CA HIS A 134 -2.40 -17.55 -9.57
C HIS A 134 -3.61 -18.46 -9.31
N ASN A 135 -3.34 -19.70 -8.89
CA ASN A 135 -4.39 -20.68 -8.60
C ASN A 135 -5.11 -20.41 -7.27
N HIS A 136 -4.49 -19.64 -6.38
CA HIS A 136 -5.03 -19.33 -5.06
C HIS A 136 -6.43 -18.70 -5.09
N ALA A 137 -6.71 -17.86 -6.09
CA ALA A 137 -7.97 -17.12 -6.19
C ALA A 137 -9.18 -17.98 -6.60
N GLY A 138 -8.94 -19.21 -7.09
CA GLY A 138 -9.99 -20.02 -7.72
C GLY A 138 -10.46 -19.45 -9.06
N PRO A 139 -11.47 -20.05 -9.70
CA PRO A 139 -12.01 -19.55 -10.97
C PRO A 139 -12.69 -18.19 -10.79
N PRO A 140 -12.64 -17.29 -11.80
CA PRO A 140 -13.37 -16.03 -11.75
C PRO A 140 -14.87 -16.24 -11.73
N GLN A 141 -15.57 -15.27 -11.14
CA GLN A 141 -17.02 -15.19 -11.19
C GLN A 141 -17.46 -15.00 -12.64
N PRO A 142 -18.36 -15.84 -13.20
CA PRO A 142 -18.71 -15.79 -14.62
C PRO A 142 -19.43 -14.49 -15.01
N THR A 143 -20.11 -13.87 -14.05
CA THR A 143 -20.82 -12.61 -14.22
C THR A 143 -20.72 -11.74 -12.98
N PHE A 144 -20.76 -10.42 -13.21
CA PHE A 144 -21.00 -9.42 -12.18
C PHE A 144 -22.35 -8.73 -12.46
N ALA A 145 -23.12 -8.48 -11.41
CA ALA A 145 -24.41 -7.80 -11.49
C ALA A 145 -24.27 -6.27 -11.57
N SER A 146 -23.18 -5.72 -11.03
CA SER A 146 -22.87 -4.28 -11.16
C SER A 146 -21.40 -3.98 -10.88
N LEU A 147 -20.93 -2.87 -11.44
CA LEU A 147 -19.62 -2.28 -11.19
C LEU A 147 -19.79 -0.85 -10.66
N SER A 148 -18.97 -0.47 -9.69
CA SER A 148 -18.97 0.89 -9.13
C SER A 148 -17.54 1.40 -8.97
N ASN A 149 -17.22 2.56 -9.55
CA ASN A 149 -15.96 3.23 -9.26
C ASN A 149 -15.97 3.72 -7.80
N VAL A 150 -14.90 3.43 -7.06
CA VAL A 150 -14.80 3.86 -5.65
C VAL A 150 -13.57 4.73 -5.38
N TYR A 151 -12.49 4.57 -6.15
CA TYR A 151 -11.24 5.26 -5.90
C TYR A 151 -10.32 5.19 -7.13
N SER A 152 -9.34 6.08 -7.24
CA SER A 152 -8.36 6.06 -8.33
C SER A 152 -6.94 6.07 -7.77
N LEU A 153 -5.97 5.58 -8.55
CA LEU A 153 -4.57 5.65 -8.15
C LEU A 153 -4.12 7.10 -7.95
N GLN A 154 -4.60 8.03 -8.79
CA GLN A 154 -4.28 9.45 -8.65
C GLN A 154 -4.78 10.00 -7.31
N HIS A 155 -6.01 9.65 -6.90
CA HIS A 155 -6.53 10.06 -5.59
C HIS A 155 -5.69 9.49 -4.43
N LEU A 156 -5.25 8.23 -4.52
CA LEU A 156 -4.33 7.66 -3.53
C LEU A 156 -3.02 8.46 -3.45
N GLN A 157 -2.42 8.79 -4.60
CA GLN A 157 -1.19 9.55 -4.67
C GLN A 157 -1.34 10.96 -4.11
N ASP A 158 -2.46 11.63 -4.40
CA ASP A 158 -2.79 12.95 -3.88
C ASP A 158 -3.00 12.91 -2.37
N ASP A 159 -3.70 11.89 -1.86
CA ASP A 159 -3.94 11.71 -0.44
C ASP A 159 -2.63 11.46 0.33
N VAL A 160 -1.75 10.58 -0.18
CA VAL A 160 -0.40 10.36 0.40
C VAL A 160 0.44 11.64 0.38
N THR A 161 0.34 12.42 -0.70
CA THR A 161 1.05 13.70 -0.83
C THR A 161 0.52 14.72 0.18
N ARG A 162 -0.79 14.75 0.41
CA ARG A 162 -1.43 15.66 1.37
C ARG A 162 -1.10 15.27 2.81
N ASP A 163 -1.33 14.02 3.19
CA ASP A 163 -1.07 13.48 4.51
C ASP A 163 -0.77 11.98 4.44
N CYS A 164 0.49 11.60 4.71
CA CYS A 164 0.92 10.21 4.63
C CYS A 164 0.75 9.43 5.97
N ALA A 165 0.17 10.03 7.01
CA ALA A 165 0.14 9.45 8.36
C ALA A 165 -0.49 8.05 8.41
N LEU A 166 -1.57 7.81 7.66
CA LEU A 166 -2.25 6.50 7.60
C LEU A 166 -1.29 5.37 7.20
N TRP A 167 -0.36 5.65 6.29
CA TRP A 167 0.56 4.67 5.71
C TRP A 167 1.95 4.70 6.36
N CYS A 168 2.33 5.80 7.02
CA CYS A 168 3.68 5.98 7.55
C CYS A 168 3.81 5.80 9.06
N ASP A 169 2.78 6.16 9.84
CA ASP A 169 2.95 6.30 11.30
C ASP A 169 2.70 5.01 12.08
N GLY A 170 2.03 4.03 11.47
CA GLY A 170 1.45 2.89 12.18
C GLY A 170 0.11 3.25 12.84
N THR A 171 -0.53 2.26 13.44
CA THR A 171 -1.88 2.45 14.02
C THR A 171 -1.78 2.98 15.45
N ARG A 172 -2.39 4.13 15.72
CA ARG A 172 -2.47 4.71 17.07
C ARG A 172 -3.23 3.78 18.03
N PRO A 173 -2.83 3.68 19.32
CA PRO A 173 -3.64 3.00 20.32
C PRO A 173 -5.05 3.62 20.38
N GLY A 174 -6.09 2.79 20.32
CA GLY A 174 -7.48 3.25 20.34
C GLY A 174 -7.96 3.94 19.06
N ALA A 175 -7.17 3.91 17.96
CA ALA A 175 -7.65 4.36 16.67
C ALA A 175 -8.89 3.56 16.23
N PRO A 176 -9.84 4.21 15.53
CA PRO A 176 -10.97 3.49 14.95
C PRO A 176 -10.49 2.41 13.97
N GLU A 177 -11.33 1.40 13.76
CA GLU A 177 -11.09 0.41 12.72
C GLU A 177 -10.98 1.10 11.35
N LYS A 178 -10.06 0.60 10.52
CA LYS A 178 -9.87 1.12 9.17
C LYS A 178 -11.10 0.80 8.34
N SER A 179 -11.51 1.74 7.49
CA SER A 179 -12.53 1.43 6.49
C SER A 179 -12.04 0.33 5.54
N PRO A 180 -12.94 -0.37 4.82
CA PRO A 180 -12.54 -1.35 3.81
C PRO A 180 -11.60 -0.77 2.76
N LEU A 181 -11.88 0.45 2.27
CA LEU A 181 -11.01 1.14 1.31
C LEU A 181 -9.64 1.45 1.89
N GLN A 182 -9.57 1.93 3.14
CA GLN A 182 -8.29 2.17 3.81
C GLN A 182 -7.48 0.88 3.94
N SER A 183 -8.13 -0.22 4.32
CA SER A 183 -7.47 -1.53 4.46
C SER A 183 -6.92 -2.05 3.14
N LEU A 184 -7.71 -1.95 2.06
CA LEU A 184 -7.32 -2.38 0.70
C LEU A 184 -6.16 -1.56 0.13
N THR A 185 -5.98 -0.31 0.57
CA THR A 185 -5.00 0.62 0.00
C THR A 185 -3.77 0.83 0.88
N LEU A 186 -3.62 0.08 1.97
CA LEU A 186 -2.48 0.23 2.89
C LEU A 186 -1.14 0.00 2.19
N THR A 187 -0.94 -1.17 1.59
CA THR A 187 0.32 -1.53 0.93
C THR A 187 0.64 -0.59 -0.23
N ALA A 188 -0.38 -0.23 -1.02
CA ALA A 188 -0.24 0.72 -2.12
C ALA A 188 0.21 2.10 -1.63
N GLY A 189 -0.43 2.66 -0.61
CA GLY A 189 -0.04 3.96 -0.07
C GLY A 189 1.32 3.96 0.64
N GLU A 190 1.73 2.82 1.22
CA GLU A 190 3.10 2.64 1.74
C GLU A 190 4.14 2.71 0.61
N LEU A 191 3.91 2.03 -0.51
CA LEU A 191 4.80 2.08 -1.69
C LEU A 191 4.87 3.50 -2.28
N VAL A 192 3.74 4.19 -2.40
CA VAL A 192 3.72 5.60 -2.82
C VAL A 192 4.53 6.46 -1.84
N SER A 193 4.35 6.27 -0.53
CA SER A 193 5.09 7.01 0.50
C SER A 193 6.60 6.76 0.41
N LEU A 194 7.03 5.54 0.10
CA LEU A 194 8.44 5.21 -0.17
C LEU A 194 8.94 6.00 -1.36
N MET A 195 8.30 5.88 -2.53
CA MET A 195 8.72 6.55 -3.76
C MET A 195 8.76 8.08 -3.63
N GLN A 196 7.85 8.66 -2.85
CA GLN A 196 7.83 10.10 -2.58
C GLN A 196 8.88 10.58 -1.56
N GLY A 197 9.70 9.67 -1.01
CA GLY A 197 10.70 10.03 -0.01
C GLY A 197 10.17 10.04 1.42
N ARG A 198 8.87 9.88 1.63
CA ARG A 198 8.17 10.07 2.93
C ARG A 198 8.30 8.90 3.88
N ARG A 199 8.79 7.76 3.39
CA ARG A 199 9.08 6.56 4.17
C ARG A 199 10.36 5.92 3.64
N GLY A 200 11.16 5.33 4.52
CA GLY A 200 12.46 4.76 4.12
C GLY A 200 12.48 3.25 3.90
N VAL A 201 11.52 2.50 4.46
CA VAL A 201 11.39 1.04 4.30
C VAL A 201 9.91 0.65 4.21
N VAL A 202 9.57 -0.27 3.30
CA VAL A 202 8.25 -0.86 3.13
C VAL A 202 8.41 -2.37 3.02
N ILE A 203 7.45 -3.13 3.55
CA ILE A 203 7.36 -4.58 3.35
C ILE A 203 6.12 -4.90 2.53
N VAL A 204 6.28 -5.70 1.48
CA VAL A 204 5.17 -6.16 0.64
C VAL A 204 5.15 -7.68 0.68
N GLN A 205 4.08 -8.26 1.22
CA GLN A 205 3.93 -9.72 1.24
C GLN A 205 3.62 -10.22 -0.17
N LEU A 206 4.61 -10.85 -0.82
CA LEU A 206 4.48 -11.39 -2.17
C LEU A 206 3.75 -12.74 -2.18
N TRP A 207 3.95 -13.55 -1.14
CA TRP A 207 3.28 -14.84 -0.96
C TRP A 207 2.92 -15.07 0.49
N ASN A 208 1.65 -15.35 0.75
CA ASN A 208 1.12 -15.80 2.04
C ASN A 208 0.75 -17.29 1.96
N GLY A 209 1.68 -18.16 2.31
CA GLY A 209 1.48 -19.61 2.30
C GLY A 209 0.92 -20.20 3.59
N PHE A 210 0.98 -19.45 4.70
CA PHE A 210 0.56 -19.93 6.04
C PHE A 210 -0.91 -19.65 6.36
N GLU A 211 -1.53 -18.62 5.76
CA GLU A 211 -2.94 -18.28 6.00
C GLU A 211 -3.72 -18.15 4.69
N ARG A 212 -3.90 -19.30 4.03
CA ARG A 212 -4.52 -19.38 2.69
C ARG A 212 -5.95 -18.82 2.61
N SER A 213 -6.66 -18.70 3.72
CA SER A 213 -8.02 -18.14 3.72
C SER A 213 -8.06 -16.62 3.55
N ARG A 214 -6.95 -15.91 3.80
CA ARG A 214 -6.89 -14.44 3.76
C ARG A 214 -6.55 -13.84 2.40
N GLY A 215 -6.43 -14.67 1.36
CA GLY A 215 -5.99 -14.22 0.05
C GLY A 215 -4.50 -13.87 0.01
N GLN A 216 -4.07 -13.31 -1.11
CA GLN A 216 -2.68 -12.93 -1.36
C GLN A 216 -2.58 -11.40 -1.39
N PRO A 217 -1.89 -10.76 -0.41
CA PRO A 217 -1.80 -9.30 -0.32
C PRO A 217 -1.14 -8.64 -1.53
N ILE A 218 -0.32 -9.39 -2.30
CA ILE A 218 0.26 -8.92 -3.56
C ILE A 218 -0.81 -8.52 -4.58
N TYR A 219 -2.03 -9.06 -4.47
CA TYR A 219 -3.16 -8.76 -5.34
C TYR A 219 -4.12 -7.71 -4.80
N ASP A 220 -3.78 -7.07 -3.68
CA ASP A 220 -4.50 -5.87 -3.26
C ASP A 220 -4.34 -4.77 -4.34
N PRO A 221 -5.31 -3.84 -4.46
CA PRO A 221 -5.30 -2.82 -5.50
C PRO A 221 -3.98 -2.07 -5.62
N TRP A 222 -3.48 -1.97 -6.85
CA TRP A 222 -2.26 -1.28 -7.29
C TRP A 222 -0.95 -1.82 -6.74
N VAL A 223 -0.94 -2.86 -5.90
CA VAL A 223 0.30 -3.33 -5.27
C VAL A 223 1.33 -3.78 -6.30
N ILE A 224 0.95 -4.58 -7.30
CA ILE A 224 1.90 -5.02 -8.34
C ILE A 224 2.43 -3.83 -9.14
N GLU A 225 1.54 -2.98 -9.65
CA GLU A 225 1.90 -1.79 -10.45
C GLU A 225 2.87 -0.88 -9.69
N LEU A 226 2.55 -0.58 -8.43
CA LEU A 226 3.36 0.28 -7.57
C LEU A 226 4.66 -0.38 -7.13
N LEU A 227 4.70 -1.71 -6.99
CA LEU A 227 5.92 -2.43 -6.67
C LEU A 227 6.89 -2.40 -7.85
N GLU A 228 6.41 -2.58 -9.08
CA GLU A 228 7.21 -2.43 -10.30
C GLU A 228 7.64 -0.98 -10.54
N ALA A 229 6.79 0.00 -10.21
CA ALA A 229 7.18 1.41 -10.21
C ALA A 229 8.27 1.71 -9.16
N ALA A 230 8.16 1.13 -7.97
CA ALA A 230 9.15 1.29 -6.90
C ALA A 230 10.50 0.67 -7.28
N LEU A 231 10.51 -0.51 -7.92
CA LEU A 231 11.73 -1.14 -8.45
C LEU A 231 12.45 -0.27 -9.50
N ARG A 232 11.70 0.54 -10.25
CA ARG A 232 12.24 1.50 -11.23
C ARG A 232 12.59 2.86 -10.64
N THR A 233 12.25 3.12 -9.38
CA THR A 233 12.46 4.43 -8.75
C THR A 233 13.93 4.61 -8.36
N PRO A 234 14.62 5.66 -8.85
CA PRO A 234 16.02 5.91 -8.48
C PRO A 234 16.21 6.05 -6.97
N GLY A 235 17.21 5.36 -6.44
CA GLY A 235 17.49 5.36 -5.00
C GLY A 235 16.56 4.48 -4.17
N VAL A 236 15.75 3.62 -4.78
CA VAL A 236 15.05 2.53 -4.09
C VAL A 236 15.76 1.21 -4.41
N LYS A 237 15.93 0.36 -3.39
CA LYS A 237 16.46 -1.00 -3.47
C LYS A 237 15.44 -1.99 -2.93
N ALA A 238 15.65 -3.26 -3.27
CA ALA A 238 14.80 -4.36 -2.84
C ALA A 238 15.64 -5.51 -2.28
N ALA A 239 15.09 -6.24 -1.32
CA ALA A 239 15.62 -7.51 -0.85
C ALA A 239 14.49 -8.51 -0.63
N ALA A 240 14.71 -9.76 -1.02
CA ALA A 240 13.79 -10.85 -0.73
C ALA A 240 13.94 -11.29 0.74
N SER A 241 12.82 -11.40 1.44
CA SER A 241 12.70 -11.94 2.79
C SER A 241 11.87 -13.22 2.71
N VAL A 242 12.53 -14.37 2.87
CA VAL A 242 11.90 -15.69 2.83
C VAL A 242 11.62 -16.14 4.25
N ALA A 243 10.36 -16.48 4.56
CA ALA A 243 10.05 -17.02 5.88
C ALA A 243 10.71 -18.40 6.10
N PRO A 244 11.07 -18.72 7.35
CA PRO A 244 11.46 -20.07 7.73
C PRO A 244 10.44 -21.10 7.22
N GLY A 245 10.95 -22.18 6.62
CA GLY A 245 10.11 -23.23 6.03
C GLY A 245 9.48 -22.88 4.67
N GLY A 246 9.82 -21.74 4.07
CA GLY A 246 9.35 -21.36 2.73
C GLY A 246 7.86 -21.02 2.66
N VAL A 247 7.20 -20.81 3.81
CA VAL A 247 5.74 -20.60 3.91
C VAL A 247 5.31 -19.17 3.59
N GLY A 248 6.23 -18.30 3.17
CA GLY A 248 5.89 -17.02 2.60
C GLY A 248 7.10 -16.26 2.10
N LEU A 249 6.83 -15.28 1.24
CA LEU A 249 7.82 -14.43 0.60
C LEU A 249 7.41 -12.96 0.77
N THR A 250 8.36 -12.12 1.13
CA THR A 250 8.15 -10.68 1.32
C THR A 250 9.22 -9.90 0.56
N ALA A 251 8.83 -8.87 -0.16
CA ALA A 251 9.74 -7.86 -0.67
C ALA A 251 9.99 -6.81 0.42
N VAL A 252 11.25 -6.59 0.78
CA VAL A 252 11.66 -5.45 1.60
C VAL A 252 12.18 -4.39 0.66
N MET A 253 11.40 -3.33 0.47
CA MET A 253 11.74 -2.17 -0.36
C MET A 253 12.32 -1.08 0.56
N TYR A 254 13.46 -0.50 0.21
CA TYR A 254 14.13 0.48 1.07
C TYR A 254 14.89 1.55 0.28
N ALA A 255 15.04 2.72 0.88
CA ALA A 255 15.85 3.79 0.31
C ALA A 255 17.34 3.42 0.33
N ASP A 256 18.05 3.69 -0.77
CA ASP A 256 19.50 3.54 -0.91
C ASP A 256 20.25 4.69 -0.22
N ARG A 257 19.93 4.92 1.04
CA ARG A 257 20.52 5.93 1.92
C ARG A 257 20.55 5.37 3.34
N GLU A 258 21.54 5.79 4.12
CA GLU A 258 21.57 5.46 5.54
C GLU A 258 20.45 6.20 6.30
N PRO A 259 19.80 5.55 7.29
CA PRO A 259 20.13 4.22 7.82
C PRO A 259 19.44 3.05 7.09
N TRP A 260 18.55 3.33 6.12
CA TRP A 260 17.70 2.32 5.50
C TRP A 260 18.46 1.30 4.65
N ASN A 261 19.57 1.70 4.03
CA ASN A 261 20.43 0.79 3.29
C ASN A 261 21.10 -0.28 4.18
N ALA A 262 21.26 -0.02 5.48
CA ALA A 262 21.68 -1.03 6.46
C ALA A 262 20.48 -1.77 7.07
N TRP A 263 19.41 -1.04 7.40
CA TRP A 263 18.24 -1.60 8.08
C TRP A 263 17.39 -2.52 7.19
N GLY A 264 17.21 -2.19 5.90
CA GLY A 264 16.40 -2.96 4.96
C GLY A 264 16.91 -4.40 4.75
N PRO A 265 18.18 -4.60 4.38
CA PRO A 265 18.77 -5.94 4.28
C PRO A 265 18.75 -6.70 5.60
N HIS A 266 18.97 -6.01 6.73
CA HIS A 266 18.86 -6.65 8.04
C HIS A 266 17.44 -7.16 8.31
N LEU A 267 16.42 -6.34 8.03
CA LEU A 267 15.01 -6.73 8.12
C LEU A 267 14.69 -7.96 7.25
N ALA A 268 15.25 -8.03 6.03
CA ALA A 268 15.08 -9.18 5.14
C ALA A 268 15.79 -10.44 5.65
N SER A 269 16.92 -10.30 6.34
CA SER A 269 17.79 -11.42 6.73
C SER A 269 17.16 -12.42 7.70
N PHE A 270 16.22 -11.99 8.54
CA PHE A 270 15.55 -12.86 9.51
C PHE A 270 14.16 -13.32 9.04
N GLY A 271 13.87 -13.16 7.75
CA GLY A 271 12.63 -13.66 7.15
C GLY A 271 11.40 -12.89 7.61
N CYS A 272 11.53 -11.61 7.98
CA CYS A 272 10.42 -10.76 8.42
C CYS A 272 9.23 -10.86 7.47
N GLN A 273 8.04 -11.08 8.06
CA GLN A 273 6.75 -11.09 7.39
C GLN A 273 5.78 -10.22 8.16
N ALA A 274 4.77 -9.70 7.47
CA ALA A 274 3.75 -8.86 8.09
C ALA A 274 3.04 -9.55 9.28
N ASN A 275 2.92 -10.89 9.27
CA ASN A 275 2.13 -11.63 10.27
C ASN A 275 2.87 -12.74 11.06
N ALA A 276 4.07 -13.21 10.65
CA ALA A 276 4.59 -14.51 11.13
C ALA A 276 5.87 -14.47 11.99
N VAL A 277 6.64 -13.37 12.05
CA VAL A 277 7.98 -13.41 12.67
C VAL A 277 8.10 -12.69 14.01
N ALA A 278 7.13 -11.86 14.39
CA ALA A 278 7.26 -11.04 15.58
C ALA A 278 6.59 -11.67 16.82
N GLY A 279 6.94 -12.91 17.15
CA GLY A 279 6.46 -13.54 18.39
C GLY A 279 6.90 -12.77 19.64
N SER A 280 8.13 -12.26 19.64
CA SER A 280 8.70 -11.53 20.78
C SER A 280 8.41 -10.02 20.73
N PRO A 281 8.31 -9.34 21.89
CA PRO A 281 8.25 -7.88 21.96
C PRO A 281 9.44 -7.19 21.29
N TYR A 282 10.62 -7.80 21.35
CA TYR A 282 11.84 -7.30 20.69
C TYR A 282 11.65 -7.15 19.18
N TYR A 283 11.22 -8.21 18.49
CA TYR A 283 11.05 -8.14 17.03
C TYR A 283 9.92 -7.20 16.62
N LYS A 284 8.81 -7.14 17.38
CA LYS A 284 7.74 -6.19 17.11
C LYS A 284 8.24 -4.74 17.18
N LEU A 285 9.06 -4.42 18.18
CA LEU A 285 9.66 -3.10 18.32
C LEU A 285 10.69 -2.81 17.23
N LEU A 286 11.61 -3.75 16.97
CA LEU A 286 12.66 -3.62 15.96
C LEU A 286 12.06 -3.37 14.56
N ILE A 287 11.10 -4.19 14.16
CA ILE A 287 10.41 -4.05 12.86
C ILE A 287 9.70 -2.69 12.80
N GLY A 288 8.96 -2.31 13.84
CA GLY A 288 8.27 -1.03 13.87
C GLY A 288 9.21 0.18 13.70
N LYS A 289 10.37 0.16 14.38
CA LYS A 289 11.38 1.21 14.26
C LYS A 289 12.05 1.24 12.89
N ILE A 290 12.37 0.08 12.31
CA ILE A 290 12.95 0.01 10.94
C ILE A 290 11.97 0.56 9.90
N LEU A 291 10.69 0.20 10.03
CA LEU A 291 9.61 0.70 9.18
C LEU A 291 9.33 2.20 9.37
N GLY A 292 9.84 2.80 10.44
CA GLY A 292 9.68 4.23 10.73
C GLY A 292 8.33 4.60 11.33
N TYR A 293 7.61 3.63 11.93
CA TYR A 293 6.40 3.93 12.69
C TYR A 293 6.71 4.80 13.91
N LYS A 294 5.71 5.53 14.40
CA LYS A 294 5.83 6.34 15.61
C LYS A 294 5.99 5.46 16.83
N ASP A 295 6.89 5.84 17.74
CA ASP A 295 7.20 5.06 18.94
C ASP A 295 5.94 4.79 19.78
N GLU A 296 5.06 5.77 19.95
CA GLU A 296 3.80 5.60 20.67
C GLU A 296 2.86 4.56 20.02
N ASN A 297 2.88 4.45 18.69
CA ASN A 297 2.07 3.50 17.94
C ASN A 297 2.65 2.09 18.06
N ILE A 298 3.98 1.96 17.95
CA ILE A 298 4.67 0.69 18.13
C ILE A 298 4.44 0.18 19.56
N HIS A 299 4.66 1.03 20.57
CA HIS A 299 4.48 0.67 21.98
C HIS A 299 3.03 0.27 22.29
N GLY A 300 2.06 1.00 21.74
CA GLY A 300 0.64 0.67 21.83
C GLY A 300 0.34 -0.74 21.29
N TYR A 301 0.79 -1.02 20.07
CA TYR A 301 0.60 -2.32 19.43
C TYR A 301 1.26 -3.47 20.21
N VAL A 302 2.50 -3.30 20.65
CA VAL A 302 3.21 -4.35 21.40
C VAL A 302 2.47 -4.69 22.70
N ARG A 303 1.93 -3.69 23.40
CA ARG A 303 1.14 -3.90 24.63
C ARG A 303 -0.21 -4.56 24.34
N SER A 304 -0.92 -4.15 23.28
CA SER A 304 -2.25 -4.68 22.96
C SER A 304 -2.24 -6.17 22.60
N VAL A 305 -1.14 -6.66 22.03
CA VAL A 305 -0.94 -8.08 21.69
C VAL A 305 -0.27 -8.88 22.82
N GLY A 306 -0.29 -8.37 24.05
CA GLY A 306 0.21 -9.05 25.25
C GLY A 306 1.74 -9.06 25.40
N GLY A 307 2.46 -8.21 24.68
CA GLY A 307 3.91 -8.12 24.76
C GLY A 307 4.41 -7.40 26.01
N GLY A 308 5.30 -8.05 26.78
CA GLY A 308 6.04 -7.45 27.88
C GLY A 308 7.12 -6.47 27.41
N LEU A 309 6.71 -5.30 26.92
CA LEU A 309 7.64 -4.25 26.49
C LEU A 309 8.30 -3.60 27.71
N THR A 310 9.59 -3.87 27.94
CA THR A 310 10.38 -3.32 29.05
C THR A 310 11.40 -2.28 28.56
N PRO A 311 11.90 -1.39 29.44
CA PRO A 311 12.98 -0.46 29.10
C PRO A 311 14.25 -1.15 28.59
N ALA A 312 14.53 -2.37 29.08
CA ALA A 312 15.66 -3.18 28.63
C ALA A 312 15.50 -3.61 27.16
N VAL A 313 14.30 -4.05 26.75
CA VAL A 313 14.01 -4.40 25.35
C VAL A 313 14.15 -3.17 24.44
N ILE A 314 13.64 -2.01 24.87
CA ILE A 314 13.77 -0.76 24.10
C ILE A 314 15.24 -0.39 23.90
N SER A 315 16.00 -0.37 25.01
CA SER A 315 17.43 -0.04 24.97
C SER A 315 18.23 -1.00 24.11
N GLN A 316 17.89 -2.29 24.13
CA GLN A 316 18.53 -3.32 23.31
C GLN A 316 18.26 -3.07 21.81
N VAL A 317 17.02 -2.80 21.42
CA VAL A 317 16.68 -2.48 20.01
C VAL A 317 17.41 -1.23 19.54
N ASP A 318 17.44 -0.17 20.35
CA ASP A 318 18.15 1.07 19.99
C ASP A 318 19.65 0.84 19.83
N ALA A 319 20.25 0.04 20.72
CA ALA A 319 21.65 -0.35 20.63
C ALA A 319 21.94 -1.14 19.34
N ASP A 320 21.09 -2.09 18.99
CA ASP A 320 21.27 -2.92 17.79
C ASP A 320 21.07 -2.12 16.49
N LEU A 321 20.06 -1.25 16.43
CA LEU A 321 19.88 -0.33 15.29
C LEU A 321 21.08 0.59 15.10
N LYS A 322 21.67 1.08 16.20
CA LYS A 322 22.87 1.92 16.17
C LYS A 322 24.13 1.15 15.75
N LYS A 323 24.22 -0.15 16.04
CA LYS A 323 25.29 -1.03 15.53
C LYS A 323 25.18 -1.22 14.02
N LEU A 324 23.95 -1.35 13.50
CA LEU A 324 23.72 -1.46 12.06
C LEU A 324 24.05 -0.15 11.32
N SER A 325 23.59 0.99 11.85
CA SER A 325 23.92 2.30 11.29
C SER A 325 23.93 3.38 12.35
N LYS A 326 24.96 4.23 12.33
CA LYS A 326 25.05 5.41 13.20
C LYS A 326 24.26 6.61 12.67
N ALA A 327 23.78 6.54 11.43
CA ALA A 327 23.00 7.61 10.82
C ALA A 327 21.60 7.69 11.43
N LYS A 328 21.07 8.90 11.55
CA LYS A 328 19.67 9.10 11.94
C LYS A 328 18.78 9.08 10.70
N PRO A 329 17.59 8.47 10.75
CA PRO A 329 16.65 8.52 9.64
C PRO A 329 16.24 9.97 9.38
N LYS A 330 16.34 10.41 8.12
CA LYS A 330 16.00 11.79 7.70
C LYS A 330 15.09 11.78 6.49
N LEU A 331 13.81 12.03 6.72
CA LEU A 331 12.81 12.15 5.66
C LEU A 331 12.63 13.63 5.25
N PRO A 332 12.28 13.92 3.98
CA PRO A 332 12.22 12.96 2.89
C PRO A 332 13.62 12.50 2.45
N TRP A 333 13.80 11.21 2.17
CA TRP A 333 15.12 10.62 1.90
C TRP A 333 15.68 10.99 0.52
N ASN A 334 14.82 11.41 -0.41
CA ASN A 334 15.16 11.76 -1.79
C ASN A 334 15.53 13.24 -1.98
N LYS A 335 15.40 14.10 -0.96
CA LYS A 335 15.85 15.49 -1.04
C LYS A 335 17.33 15.57 -0.70
N GLU A 336 18.18 15.63 -1.72
CA GLU A 336 19.59 15.96 -1.55
C GLU A 336 19.77 17.35 -0.93
N GLY A 337 20.82 17.48 -0.11
CA GLY A 337 21.15 18.71 0.60
C GLY A 337 21.32 19.90 -0.35
N SER A 338 20.47 20.90 -0.20
CA SER A 338 20.62 22.26 -0.71
C SER A 338 21.78 23.02 -0.04
N ARG A 339 22.95 22.38 0.14
CA ARG A 339 24.19 23.06 0.51
C ARG A 339 25.05 23.21 -0.74
N GLY A 340 24.87 24.36 -1.40
CA GLY A 340 25.92 25.00 -2.18
C GLY A 340 26.11 24.53 -3.62
N LYS A 341 25.09 24.65 -4.48
CA LYS A 341 25.40 25.07 -5.85
C LYS A 341 25.91 26.51 -5.75
N LYS A 342 27.23 26.67 -5.66
CA LYS A 342 27.91 27.92 -5.98
C LYS A 342 27.35 28.34 -7.34
N ALA A 343 26.65 29.48 -7.37
CA ALA A 343 26.13 30.02 -8.61
C ALA A 343 27.25 29.98 -9.65
N PRO A 344 27.00 29.51 -10.89
CA PRO A 344 27.97 29.68 -11.95
C PRO A 344 28.26 31.18 -12.04
N ALA A 345 29.54 31.53 -11.94
CA ALA A 345 29.99 32.90 -12.08
C ALA A 345 29.39 33.46 -13.37
N ALA A 346 28.72 34.62 -13.25
CA ALA A 346 28.13 35.29 -14.39
C ALA A 346 29.20 35.44 -15.49
N PRO A 347 28.88 35.11 -16.76
CA PRO A 347 29.80 35.34 -17.85
C PRO A 347 30.07 36.84 -17.97
N ALA A 348 31.35 37.18 -18.13
CA ALA A 348 31.80 38.55 -18.39
C ALA A 348 31.04 39.13 -19.61
N PRO A 349 30.64 40.40 -19.58
CA PRO A 349 29.86 40.99 -20.65
C PRO A 349 30.70 41.06 -21.93
N THR A 350 30.27 40.30 -22.94
CA THR A 350 30.74 40.38 -24.32
C THR A 350 30.27 41.70 -24.91
N THR A 351 31.25 42.54 -25.27
CA THR A 351 31.08 43.73 -26.09
C THR A 351 30.62 43.34 -27.49
N ALA A 352 29.40 43.73 -27.86
CA ALA A 352 28.98 43.78 -29.26
C ALA A 352 28.02 44.96 -29.49
N THR A 353 28.59 45.99 -30.12
CA THR A 353 28.00 46.81 -31.19
C THR A 353 26.57 47.33 -31.01
N ALA A 354 26.48 48.59 -30.59
CA ALA A 354 25.34 49.46 -30.82
C ALA A 354 25.43 50.08 -32.24
N ALA A 355 24.33 50.05 -32.98
CA ALA A 355 24.13 50.83 -34.20
C ALA A 355 22.94 51.79 -34.02
N ALA A 356 23.18 53.03 -34.45
CA ALA A 356 22.23 54.10 -34.79
C ALA A 356 21.40 54.71 -33.64
N ALA A 357 21.21 56.03 -33.50
CA ALA A 357 21.61 57.20 -34.28
C ALA A 357 21.36 58.49 -33.45
N ALA A 358 21.85 59.60 -34.01
CA ALA A 358 21.43 61.00 -33.79
C ALA A 358 22.26 61.89 -32.84
N LYS A 359 23.16 62.66 -33.50
CA LYS A 359 23.29 64.13 -33.47
C LYS A 359 23.01 64.86 -32.14
N GLY A 360 24.02 65.57 -31.64
CA GLY A 360 23.80 66.71 -30.74
C GLY A 360 25.08 67.19 -30.08
N SER A 361 25.57 68.33 -30.52
CA SER A 361 26.82 69.01 -30.15
C SER A 361 26.88 69.58 -28.73
N ALA A 362 28.14 69.75 -28.29
CA ALA A 362 28.67 70.81 -27.43
C ALA A 362 28.55 70.68 -25.90
N GLY A 363 29.69 70.89 -25.22
CA GLY A 363 29.69 71.33 -23.82
C GLY A 363 30.84 70.84 -22.94
N ALA A 364 32.00 71.49 -23.07
CA ALA A 364 32.96 71.85 -22.01
C ALA A 364 33.22 70.93 -20.79
N SER A 365 34.48 70.51 -20.68
CA SER A 365 35.31 70.28 -19.47
C SER A 365 35.25 71.46 -18.44
N PRO A 366 35.95 71.44 -17.29
CA PRO A 366 36.62 70.36 -16.53
C PRO A 366 36.48 70.52 -14.97
N ARG A 367 37.32 69.78 -14.21
CA ARG A 367 37.80 69.98 -12.81
C ARG A 367 36.99 69.27 -11.72
N ARG A 368 37.59 68.72 -10.64
CA ARG A 368 38.96 68.80 -10.09
C ARG A 368 39.15 67.64 -9.08
N GLY A 369 40.42 67.42 -8.70
CA GLY A 369 40.93 66.43 -7.74
C GLY A 369 40.12 66.26 -6.44
N GLY A 370 40.25 65.14 -5.73
CA GLY A 370 41.50 64.44 -5.40
C GLY A 370 42.02 64.95 -4.06
N ARG A 371 41.89 64.12 -3.01
CA ARG A 371 42.67 64.05 -1.75
C ARG A 371 41.91 63.09 -0.83
N LYS A 372 42.47 61.92 -0.55
CA LYS A 372 43.43 61.57 0.52
C LYS A 372 42.68 60.89 1.66
#